data_AF-A0A4U3LD42-F1
#
_entry.id   AF-A0A4U3LD42-F1
#
_cell.length_a   1.000
_cell.length_b   1.000
_cell.length_c   1.000
_cell.angle_alpha   90.00
_cell.angle_beta   90.00
_cell.angle_gamma   90.00
#
_symmetry.space_group_name_H-M   'P 1'
#
loop_
_entity.id
_entity.type
_entity.pdbx_description
1 polymer ?
#
loop_
_entity_poly.entity_id
_entity_poly.type
_entity_poly.pdbx_seq_one_letter_code
_entity_poly.pdbx_strand_id
1 'polypeptide(L)' 'MKVASTSGPRCFQLVRHADPSGVSGTGVIAEGVEWSDGTVALHWGGRFATTTVWPDGIDALLTIHGHSGSSTIRWLDE' A
#
# COMPACT_ATOMS: atom_id res chain seq x y z
N MET A 1 7.69 -9.45 19.32
CA MET A 1 7.06 -10.49 18.49
C MET A 1 5.78 -9.89 17.96
N LYS A 2 5.63 -9.75 16.63
CA LYS A 2 4.37 -9.33 16.02
C LYS A 2 3.39 -10.50 16.10
N VAL A 3 2.20 -10.27 16.65
CA VAL A 3 1.19 -11.31 16.86
C VAL A 3 -0.10 -10.82 16.23
N ALA A 4 -0.76 -11.70 15.48
CA ALA A 4 -2.04 -11.43 14.86
C ALA A 4 -3.10 -11.06 15.91
N SER A 5 -3.86 -10.00 15.65
CA SER A 5 -5.06 -9.63 16.43
C SER A 5 -6.34 -10.24 15.85
N THR A 6 -7.43 -10.19 16.61
CA THR A 6 -8.74 -10.77 16.24
C THR A 6 -9.51 -9.95 15.19
N SER A 7 -9.04 -8.74 14.85
CA SER A 7 -9.71 -7.83 13.91
C SER A 7 -9.67 -8.29 12.45
N GLY A 8 -8.85 -9.31 12.14
CA GLY A 8 -8.63 -9.77 10.77
C GLY A 8 -7.77 -8.81 9.93
N PRO A 9 -7.35 -9.24 8.74
CA PRO A 9 -6.62 -8.39 7.80
C PRO A 9 -7.53 -7.32 7.19
N ARG A 10 -6.94 -6.16 6.88
CA ARG A 10 -7.63 -5.02 6.25
C ARG A 10 -7.11 -4.79 4.85
N CYS A 11 -8.01 -4.69 3.88
CA CYS A 11 -7.66 -4.44 2.48
C CYS A 11 -7.65 -2.96 2.16
N PHE A 12 -6.72 -2.54 1.31
CA PHE A 12 -6.61 -1.16 0.86
C PHE A 12 -6.11 -1.04 -0.58
N GLN A 13 -6.21 0.16 -1.12
CA GLN A 13 -5.60 0.56 -2.39
C GLN A 13 -4.64 1.72 -2.16
N LEU A 14 -3.49 1.66 -2.83
CA LEU A 14 -2.57 2.80 -2.93
C LEU A 14 -2.99 3.63 -4.15
N VAL A 15 -3.41 4.86 -3.90
CA VAL A 15 -3.92 5.79 -4.91
C VAL A 15 -2.88 6.87 -5.15
N ARG A 16 -2.47 7.05 -6.41
CA ARG A 16 -1.56 8.12 -6.83
C ARG A 16 -2.31 9.29 -7.45
N HIS A 17 -2.07 10.47 -6.91
CA HIS A 17 -2.74 11.71 -7.33
C HIS A 17 -1.93 12.50 -8.35
N ALA A 18 -0.61 12.37 -8.32
CA ALA A 18 0.29 13.04 -9.26
C ALA A 18 1.42 12.11 -9.69
N ASP A 19 1.76 12.17 -10.97
CA ASP A 19 2.94 11.52 -11.54
C ASP A 19 3.73 12.50 -12.41
N PRO A 20 4.62 13.31 -11.80
CA PRO A 20 5.47 14.25 -12.55
C PRO A 20 6.43 13.56 -13.52
N SER A 21 6.71 12.27 -13.33
CA SER A 21 7.63 11.51 -14.19
C SER A 21 6.96 11.01 -15.48
N GLY A 22 5.64 10.87 -15.48
CA GLY A 22 4.86 10.29 -16.58
C GLY A 22 5.09 8.78 -16.79
N VAL A 23 5.78 8.10 -15.88
CA VAL A 23 6.14 6.68 -16.00
C VAL A 23 5.08 5.76 -15.39
N SER A 24 4.46 6.16 -14.29
CA SER A 24 3.65 5.30 -13.42
C SER A 24 2.15 5.54 -13.55
N GLY A 25 1.75 6.71 -14.05
CA GLY A 25 0.35 7.14 -14.11
C GLY A 25 -0.23 7.52 -12.75
N THR A 26 -1.52 7.89 -12.77
CA THR A 26 -2.34 8.23 -11.60
C THR A 26 -3.48 7.24 -11.42
N GLY A 27 -4.16 7.29 -10.27
CA GLY A 27 -5.24 6.37 -9.91
C GLY A 27 -4.76 5.25 -8.99
N VAL A 28 -5.46 4.11 -9.01
CA VAL A 28 -5.07 2.94 -8.21
C VAL A 28 -3.86 2.29 -8.87
N ILE A 29 -2.73 2.30 -8.16
CA ILE A 29 -1.45 1.79 -8.66
C ILE A 29 -1.02 0.50 -7.95
N ALA A 30 -1.63 0.19 -6.82
CA ALA A 30 -1.41 -1.04 -6.08
C ALA A 30 -2.60 -1.37 -5.18
N GLU A 31 -2.74 -2.65 -4.88
CA GLU A 31 -3.68 -3.21 -3.90
C GLU A 31 -2.88 -3.78 -2.74
N GLY A 32 -3.39 -3.68 -1.53
CA GLY A 32 -2.66 -4.11 -0.35
C GLY A 32 -3.54 -4.72 0.73
N VAL A 33 -2.87 -5.48 1.59
CA VAL A 33 -3.44 -6.06 2.81
C VAL A 33 -2.53 -5.69 3.97
N GLU A 34 -3.10 -5.05 4.98
CA GLU A 34 -2.49 -4.94 6.30
C GLU A 34 -2.96 -6.13 7.14
N TRP A 35 -2.03 -7.02 7.46
CA TRP A 35 -2.28 -8.14 8.37
C TRP A 35 -2.48 -7.64 9.79
N SER A 36 -3.20 -8.42 10.59
CA SER A 36 -3.58 -8.05 11.95
C SER A 36 -2.40 -7.97 12.94
N ASP A 37 -1.18 -8.31 12.49
CA ASP A 37 0.09 -8.15 13.19
C ASP A 37 0.85 -6.87 12.77
N GLY A 38 0.26 -6.07 11.88
CA GLY A 38 0.80 -4.83 11.32
C GLY A 38 1.79 -5.03 10.17
N THR A 39 1.98 -6.25 9.66
CA THR A 39 2.75 -6.49 8.44
C THR A 39 1.91 -6.15 7.22
N VAL A 40 2.49 -5.60 6.17
CA VAL A 40 1.76 -5.24 4.95
C VAL A 40 2.26 -6.05 3.76
N ALA A 41 1.35 -6.59 2.97
CA ALA A 41 1.62 -7.08 1.62
C ALA A 41 1.04 -6.08 0.62
N LEU A 42 1.85 -5.66 -0.36
CA LEU A 42 1.44 -4.74 -1.42
C LEU A 42 1.69 -5.37 -2.78
N HIS A 43 0.65 -5.45 -3.60
CA HIS A 43 0.69 -5.90 -4.98
C HIS A 43 0.60 -4.71 -5.94
N TRP A 44 1.70 -4.43 -6.63
CA TRP A 44 1.80 -3.37 -7.63
C TRP A 44 1.12 -3.79 -8.93
N GLY A 45 0.26 -2.94 -9.47
CA GLY A 45 -0.37 -3.14 -10.76
C GLY A 45 0.55 -2.78 -11.95
N GLY A 46 0.02 -2.95 -13.16
CA GLY A 46 0.70 -2.56 -14.40
C GLY A 46 1.51 -3.67 -15.06
N ARG A 47 2.29 -3.31 -16.10
CA ARG A 47 3.00 -4.27 -16.98
C ARG A 47 4.03 -5.12 -16.25
N PHE A 48 4.67 -4.55 -15.23
CA PHE A 48 5.73 -5.18 -14.44
C PHE A 48 5.27 -5.34 -12.99
N ALA A 49 4.14 -6.03 -12.80
CA ALA A 49 3.56 -6.25 -11.50
C ALA A 49 4.52 -6.99 -10.56
N THR A 50 4.56 -6.56 -9.29
CA THR A 50 5.38 -7.17 -8.24
C THR A 50 4.61 -7.19 -6.93
N THR A 51 4.92 -8.16 -6.06
CA THR A 51 4.40 -8.19 -4.70
C THR A 51 5.54 -7.96 -3.73
N THR A 52 5.34 -7.02 -2.81
CA THR A 52 6.31 -6.62 -1.80
C THR A 52 5.74 -6.82 -0.41
N VAL A 53 6.60 -7.18 0.54
CA VAL A 53 6.24 -7.35 1.95
C VAL A 53 6.95 -6.26 2.75
N TRP A 54 6.19 -5.62 3.64
CA TRP A 54 6.61 -4.50 4.48
C TRP A 54 6.44 -4.89 5.94
N PRO A 55 7.50 -5.44 6.57
CA PRO A 55 7.46 -5.83 7.98
C PRO A 55 7.18 -4.66 8.91
N ASP A 56 7.54 -3.44 8.53
CA ASP A 56 7.35 -2.22 9.32
C ASP A 56 6.03 -1.49 8.99
N GLY A 57 5.12 -2.15 8.27
CA GLY A 57 3.73 -1.74 8.10
C GLY A 57 3.52 -0.55 7.17
N ILE A 58 2.35 0.09 7.32
CA ILE A 58 1.88 1.19 6.48
C ILE A 58 2.80 2.41 6.55
N ASP A 59 3.37 2.72 7.71
CA ASP A 59 4.25 3.89 7.89
C ASP A 59 5.52 3.77 7.05
N ALA A 60 6.16 2.60 7.05
CA ALA A 60 7.32 2.34 6.20
C ALA A 60 6.96 2.40 4.71
N LEU A 61 5.81 1.81 4.34
CA LEU A 61 5.31 1.87 2.97
C LEU A 61 5.11 3.31 2.49
N LEU A 62 4.43 4.15 3.29
CA LEU A 62 4.13 5.54 2.93
C LEU A 62 5.35 6.46 3.03
N THR A 63 6.31 6.15 3.91
CA THR A 63 7.59 6.87 3.95
C THR A 63 8.31 6.76 2.60
N ILE A 64 8.29 5.57 1.99
CA ILE A 64 8.98 5.34 0.71
C ILE A 64 8.10 5.74 -0.48
N HIS A 65 6.80 5.44 -0.46
CA HIS A 65 5.93 5.54 -1.64
C HIS A 65 4.82 6.61 -1.56
N GLY A 66 4.63 7.24 -0.40
CA GLY A 66 3.63 8.30 -0.20
C GLY A 66 4.01 9.62 -0.87
N HIS A 67 5.31 9.89 -1.05
CA HIS A 67 5.85 11.06 -1.75
C HIS A 67 5.12 12.38 -1.41
N SER A 68 5.15 12.78 -0.14
CA SER A 68 4.51 14.01 0.37
C SER A 68 3.01 14.14 0.04
N GLY A 69 2.29 13.01 0.03
CA GLY A 69 0.87 12.96 -0.29
C GLY A 69 0.55 12.76 -1.78
N SER A 70 1.57 12.61 -2.64
CA SER A 70 1.35 12.24 -4.05
C SER A 70 0.76 10.84 -4.19
N SER A 71 0.93 9.96 -3.18
CA SER A 71 0.17 8.72 -3.05
C SER A 71 -0.43 8.58 -1.65
N THR A 72 -1.67 8.11 -1.56
CA THR A 72 -2.40 7.91 -0.30
C THR A 72 -3.06 6.55 -0.26
N ILE A 73 -3.41 6.09 0.94
CA ILE A 73 -4.16 4.85 1.12
C ILE A 73 -5.66 5.14 1.08
N ARG A 74 -6.41 4.27 0.39
CA ARG A 74 -7.87 4.14 0.48
C ARG A 74 -8.19 2.77 1.06
N TRP A 75 -8.73 2.72 2.27
CA TRP A 75 -9.22 1.49 2.88
C TRP A 75 -10.52 1.02 2.20
N LEU A 76 -10.74 -0.29 2.13
CA LEU A 76 -11.89 -0.89 1.44
C LEU A 76 -13.01 -1.34 2.39
N ASP A 77 -12.76 -1.28 3.69
CA ASP A 77 -13.71 -1.58 4.77
C ASP A 77 -14.40 -0.31 5.31
N GLU A 78 -14.15 0.84 4.69
CA GLU A 78 -14.83 2.13 4.93
C GLU A 78 -15.89 2.46 3.87
#